data_AF-A0A9E3CFR0-F1
#
_entry.id   AF-A0A9E3CFR0-F1
#
_cell.length_a   1.000
_cell.length_b   1.000
_cell.length_c   1.000
_cell.angle_alpha   90.00
_cell.angle_beta   90.00
_cell.angle_gamma   90.00
#
_symmetry.space_group_name_H-M   'P 1'
#
loop_
_entity.id
_entity.type
_entity.pdbx_description
1 polymer ?
#
loop_
_entity_poly.entity_id
_entity_poly.type
_entity_poly.pdbx_seq_one_letter_code
_entity_poly.pdbx_strand_id
1 'polypeptide(L)'
;MKRPHWPTAVCLSFGLLAAVTGVAAADLFAGSSWSLLSPGGAAVLRTAPGQVLQVTVHHPLKAYYQIELTHDVAAVLPAGATVRYHFLARSPTRNPIHAVIEKRTSPYTHLFDKAITLTPAWKDYTFTTRIPSAYGPRGLAARLQVGQQAGIIEFKSISMTKG
;
A
#
# COMPACT_ATOMS: atom_id res chain seq x y z
N MET A 1 -39.68 49.36 -47.08
CA MET A 1 -38.36 48.85 -47.53
C MET A 1 -37.92 47.72 -46.61
N LYS A 2 -37.81 46.49 -47.13
CA LYS A 2 -37.43 45.27 -46.40
C LYS A 2 -35.90 45.18 -46.28
N ARG A 3 -35.37 44.86 -45.10
CA ARG A 3 -33.99 44.36 -44.93
C ARG A 3 -34.06 42.90 -44.45
N PRO A 4 -33.47 41.93 -45.15
CA PRO A 4 -33.31 40.57 -44.63
C PRO A 4 -32.01 40.47 -43.82
N HIS A 5 -32.11 39.82 -42.66
CA HIS A 5 -31.04 39.59 -41.69
C HIS A 5 -30.55 38.16 -41.93
N TRP A 6 -29.24 37.99 -42.08
CA TRP A 6 -28.57 36.70 -42.30
C TRP A 6 -28.39 35.96 -40.97
N PRO A 7 -28.54 34.62 -40.90
CA PRO A 7 -28.16 33.87 -39.72
C PRO A 7 -26.67 33.51 -39.74
N THR A 8 -26.01 33.81 -38.63
CA THR A 8 -24.61 33.48 -38.32
C THR A 8 -24.44 31.96 -38.16
N ALA A 9 -23.55 31.36 -38.94
CA ALA A 9 -23.18 29.95 -38.79
C ALA A 9 -22.31 29.75 -37.54
N VAL A 10 -22.77 28.92 -36.62
CA VAL A 10 -22.01 28.47 -35.44
C VAL A 10 -21.26 27.20 -35.82
N CYS A 11 -19.93 27.29 -35.95
CA CYS A 11 -19.05 26.12 -36.05
C CYS A 11 -18.95 25.45 -34.67
N LEU A 12 -19.56 24.27 -34.50
CA LEU A 12 -19.29 23.38 -33.38
C LEU A 12 -18.00 22.60 -33.65
N SER A 13 -16.92 23.00 -32.98
CA SER A 13 -15.69 22.23 -32.94
C SER A 13 -15.88 21.02 -32.00
N PHE A 14 -16.06 19.83 -32.55
CA PHE A 14 -15.98 18.59 -31.78
C PHE A 14 -14.51 18.30 -31.46
N GLY A 15 -14.09 18.66 -30.25
CA GLY A 15 -12.80 18.23 -29.69
C GLY A 15 -12.83 16.74 -29.39
N LEU A 16 -12.10 15.95 -30.18
CA LEU A 16 -11.87 14.53 -29.94
C LEU A 16 -10.97 14.36 -28.70
N LEU A 17 -11.56 14.00 -27.56
CA LEU A 17 -10.82 13.67 -26.35
C LEU A 17 -10.25 12.25 -26.50
N ALA A 18 -8.97 12.13 -26.81
CA ALA A 18 -8.27 10.85 -26.80
C ALA A 18 -8.10 10.38 -25.34
N ALA A 19 -8.86 9.36 -24.92
CA ALA A 19 -8.64 8.70 -23.65
C ALA A 19 -7.34 7.88 -23.73
N VAL A 20 -6.30 8.32 -23.03
CA VAL A 20 -5.08 7.53 -22.83
C VAL A 20 -5.42 6.41 -21.85
N THR A 21 -5.70 5.21 -22.34
CA THR A 21 -5.84 4.02 -21.50
C THR A 21 -4.44 3.55 -21.10
N GLY A 22 -3.88 4.12 -20.04
CA GLY A 22 -2.70 3.58 -19.40
C GLY A 22 -3.02 2.21 -18.79
N VAL A 23 -2.29 1.17 -19.19
CA VAL A 23 -2.38 -0.15 -18.53
C VAL A 23 -1.99 0.04 -17.07
N ALA A 24 -2.90 -0.27 -16.14
CA ALA A 24 -2.60 -0.18 -14.72
C ALA A 24 -1.39 -1.08 -14.40
N ALA A 25 -0.39 -0.52 -13.70
CA ALA A 25 0.78 -1.29 -13.31
C ALA A 25 0.35 -2.51 -12.47
N ALA A 26 0.89 -3.69 -12.80
CA ALA A 26 0.54 -4.93 -12.11
C ALA A 26 0.89 -4.84 -10.62
N ASP A 27 -0.04 -5.27 -9.78
CA ASP A 27 0.16 -5.36 -8.33
C ASP A 27 1.01 -6.60 -8.00
N LEU A 28 2.15 -6.37 -7.37
CA LEU A 28 3.13 -7.35 -6.96
C LEU A 28 2.70 -8.14 -5.71
N PHE A 29 1.62 -7.74 -5.05
CA PHE A 29 0.97 -8.51 -3.99
C PHE A 29 -0.21 -9.36 -4.47
N ALA A 30 -0.56 -9.29 -5.76
CA ALA A 30 -1.67 -10.07 -6.29
C ALA A 30 -1.42 -11.58 -6.11
N GLY A 31 -2.47 -12.31 -5.73
CA GLY A 31 -2.46 -13.78 -5.69
C GLY A 31 -2.04 -14.42 -4.36
N SER A 32 -1.77 -13.64 -3.31
CA SER A 32 -1.59 -14.18 -1.95
C SER A 32 -2.23 -13.29 -0.88
N SER A 33 -2.41 -13.85 0.31
CA SER A 33 -3.00 -13.15 1.45
C SER A 33 -1.93 -12.68 2.43
N TRP A 34 -2.21 -11.57 3.10
CA TRP A 34 -1.41 -11.11 4.24
C TRP A 34 -1.54 -12.07 5.41
N SER A 35 -0.44 -12.31 6.11
CA SER A 35 -0.40 -13.16 7.32
C SER A 35 0.07 -12.35 8.52
N LEU A 36 -0.45 -12.67 9.71
CA LEU A 36 -0.04 -12.04 10.96
C LEU A 36 0.99 -12.92 11.68
N LEU A 37 2.16 -12.37 11.98
CA LEU A 37 3.05 -12.88 13.01
C LEU A 37 2.66 -12.24 14.34
N SER A 38 2.36 -13.05 15.36
CA SER A 38 2.06 -12.57 16.70
C SER A 38 2.36 -13.62 17.78
N PRO A 39 3.51 -13.53 18.46
CA PRO A 39 3.85 -14.44 19.55
C PRO A 39 2.83 -14.37 20.70
N GLY A 40 2.48 -15.54 21.24
CA GLY A 40 1.64 -15.65 22.44
C GLY A 40 0.22 -15.07 22.30
N GLY A 41 -0.29 -14.87 21.07
CA GLY A 41 -1.60 -14.26 20.84
C GLY A 41 -1.65 -12.78 21.23
N ALA A 42 -0.52 -12.09 21.19
CA ALA A 42 -0.41 -10.66 21.53
C ALA A 42 -1.28 -9.76 20.63
N ALA A 43 -1.65 -10.23 19.44
CA ALA A 43 -2.56 -9.59 18.52
C ALA A 43 -3.37 -10.62 17.71
N VAL A 44 -4.49 -10.18 17.14
CA VAL A 44 -5.34 -10.98 16.26
C VAL A 44 -5.59 -10.23 14.94
N LEU A 45 -5.61 -10.97 13.84
CA LEU A 45 -5.98 -10.48 12.52
C LEU A 45 -7.39 -10.95 12.16
N ARG A 46 -8.21 -10.04 11.66
CA ARG A 46 -9.54 -10.33 11.12
C ARG A 46 -9.74 -9.61 9.80
N THR A 47 -10.55 -10.20 8.92
CA THR A 47 -11.03 -9.52 7.72
C THR A 47 -12.43 -8.99 8.00
N ALA A 48 -12.59 -7.67 7.96
CA ALA A 48 -13.88 -6.98 8.10
C ALA A 48 -14.49 -6.69 6.71
N PRO A 49 -15.79 -6.30 6.63
CA PRO A 49 -16.44 -5.95 5.38
C PRO A 49 -15.66 -4.91 4.57
N GLY A 50 -15.71 -5.00 3.24
CA GLY A 50 -14.96 -4.12 2.35
C GLY A 50 -13.46 -4.45 2.26
N GLN A 51 -13.08 -5.70 2.51
CA GLN A 51 -11.69 -6.19 2.45
C GLN A 51 -10.74 -5.43 3.37
N VAL A 52 -11.23 -5.01 4.54
CA VAL A 52 -10.43 -4.35 5.56
C VAL A 52 -9.71 -5.41 6.39
N LEU A 53 -8.38 -5.31 6.45
CA LEU A 53 -7.58 -6.08 7.40
C LEU A 53 -7.53 -5.33 8.72
N GLN A 54 -8.18 -5.88 9.74
CA GLN A 54 -8.19 -5.33 11.09
C GLN A 54 -7.23 -6.13 11.97
N VAL A 55 -6.22 -5.45 12.52
CA VAL A 55 -5.35 -5.98 13.56
C VAL A 55 -5.76 -5.39 14.89
N THR A 56 -6.03 -6.25 15.86
CA THR A 56 -6.24 -5.84 17.25
C THR A 56 -5.03 -6.26 18.07
N VAL A 57 -4.28 -5.30 18.57
CA VAL A 57 -3.12 -5.52 19.44
C VAL A 57 -3.62 -5.48 20.89
N HIS A 58 -3.51 -6.61 21.58
CA HIS A 58 -3.88 -6.76 22.98
C HIS A 58 -2.69 -6.47 23.90
N HIS A 59 -1.51 -6.99 23.54
CA HIS A 59 -0.31 -6.93 24.36
C HIS A 59 0.87 -6.39 23.53
N PRO A 60 1.19 -5.09 23.63
CA PRO A 60 2.34 -4.52 22.94
C PRO A 60 3.63 -5.20 23.38
N LEU A 61 4.60 -5.27 22.47
CA LEU A 61 5.90 -5.89 22.75
C LEU A 61 7.01 -4.84 22.67
N LYS A 62 8.00 -4.96 23.56
CA LYS A 62 9.22 -4.15 23.49
C LYS A 62 9.92 -4.32 22.12
N ALA A 63 9.97 -5.56 21.65
CA ALA A 63 10.36 -5.90 20.28
C ALA A 63 9.14 -5.81 19.36
N TYR A 64 8.69 -4.58 19.08
CA TYR A 64 7.43 -4.32 18.38
C TYR A 64 7.32 -4.98 16.99
N TYR A 65 8.46 -5.20 16.32
CA TYR A 65 8.55 -5.89 15.03
C TYR A 65 8.14 -7.36 15.10
N GLN A 66 7.96 -7.92 16.29
CA GLN A 66 7.44 -9.28 16.47
C GLN A 66 5.92 -9.37 16.28
N ILE A 67 5.21 -8.23 16.22
CA ILE A 67 3.81 -8.19 15.80
C ILE A 67 3.74 -7.47 14.46
N GLU A 68 3.49 -8.22 13.39
CA GLU A 68 3.52 -7.67 12.04
C GLU A 68 2.61 -8.42 11.07
N LEU A 69 2.05 -7.67 10.13
CA LEU A 69 1.52 -8.26 8.91
C LEU A 69 2.67 -8.42 7.92
N THR A 70 2.75 -9.59 7.30
CA THR A 70 3.79 -9.90 6.31
C THR A 70 3.18 -10.41 5.01
N HIS A 71 3.81 -10.00 3.91
CA HIS A 71 3.49 -10.45 2.57
C HIS A 71 4.76 -10.58 1.73
N ASP A 72 4.97 -11.74 1.13
CA ASP A 72 6.12 -11.98 0.26
C ASP A 72 5.93 -11.29 -1.09
N VAL A 73 7.02 -10.79 -1.66
CA VAL A 73 7.01 -10.24 -3.02
C VAL A 73 7.27 -11.37 -4.00
N ALA A 74 6.22 -11.91 -4.63
CA ALA A 74 6.35 -13.10 -5.49
C ALA A 74 7.15 -12.83 -6.78
N ALA A 75 7.20 -11.57 -7.24
CA ALA A 75 7.84 -11.18 -8.48
C ALA A 75 9.37 -11.10 -8.38
N VAL A 76 10.03 -11.26 -9.53
CA VAL A 76 11.45 -10.89 -9.71
C VAL A 76 11.56 -9.37 -9.81
N LEU A 77 12.45 -8.79 -9.02
CA LEU A 77 12.72 -7.34 -9.02
C LEU A 77 14.17 -7.08 -9.44
N PRO A 78 14.41 -6.54 -10.64
CA PRO A 78 15.77 -6.24 -11.09
C PRO A 78 16.36 -5.05 -10.32
N ALA A 79 17.69 -5.01 -10.24
CA ALA A 79 18.40 -3.86 -9.70
C ALA A 79 18.01 -2.60 -10.47
N GLY A 80 17.86 -1.49 -9.74
CA GLY A 80 17.49 -0.19 -10.27
C GLY A 80 15.99 0.00 -10.55
N ALA A 81 15.16 -1.05 -10.43
CA ALA A 81 13.71 -0.92 -10.55
C ALA A 81 13.14 0.03 -9.50
N THR A 82 12.10 0.77 -9.87
CA THR A 82 11.33 1.57 -8.92
C THR A 82 10.08 0.79 -8.53
N VAL A 83 9.76 0.77 -7.23
CA VAL A 83 8.51 0.21 -6.73
C VAL A 83 7.78 1.27 -5.91
N ARG A 84 6.45 1.24 -6.01
CA ARG A 84 5.54 2.07 -5.22
C ARG A 84 4.76 1.19 -4.28
N TYR A 85 4.89 1.41 -2.98
CA TYR A 85 4.14 0.75 -1.93
C TYR A 85 3.02 1.67 -1.46
N HIS A 86 1.78 1.17 -1.53
CA HIS A 86 0.57 1.92 -1.24
C HIS A 86 -0.33 1.17 -0.26
N PHE A 87 -0.99 1.91 0.62
CA PHE A 87 -2.08 1.41 1.44
C PHE A 87 -2.93 2.56 1.98
N LEU A 88 -4.20 2.28 2.29
CA LEU A 88 -4.98 3.11 3.20
C LEU A 88 -4.91 2.51 4.61
N ALA A 89 -4.71 3.35 5.61
CA ALA A 89 -4.72 2.95 7.01
C ALA A 89 -5.44 3.95 7.92
N ARG A 90 -5.96 3.44 9.03
CA ARG A 90 -6.42 4.23 10.18
C ARG A 90 -6.24 3.47 11.49
N SER A 91 -6.28 4.21 12.60
CA SER A 91 -6.33 3.66 13.94
C SER A 91 -7.10 4.61 14.86
N PRO A 92 -8.23 4.18 15.45
CA PRO A 92 -8.95 4.98 16.44
C PRO A 92 -8.07 5.37 17.65
N THR A 93 -7.13 4.49 18.00
CA THR A 93 -6.19 4.63 19.11
C THR A 93 -4.87 5.31 18.70
N ARG A 94 -4.78 5.82 17.46
CA ARG A 94 -3.59 6.52 16.93
C ARG A 94 -2.29 5.70 17.03
N ASN A 95 -2.38 4.40 16.81
CA ASN A 95 -1.22 3.52 16.95
C ASN A 95 -0.08 3.92 16.00
N PRO A 96 1.17 3.88 16.48
CA PRO A 96 2.34 3.96 15.63
C PRO A 96 2.61 2.61 14.96
N ILE A 97 3.05 2.67 13.70
CA ILE A 97 3.39 1.51 12.88
C ILE A 97 4.71 1.78 12.13
N HIS A 98 5.34 0.71 11.65
CA HIS A 98 6.37 0.80 10.61
C HIS A 98 5.91 0.09 9.35
N ALA A 99 6.00 0.77 8.21
CA ALA A 99 5.86 0.17 6.89
C ALA A 99 7.25 -0.13 6.33
N VAL A 100 7.50 -1.39 5.99
CA VAL A 100 8.85 -1.89 5.69
C VAL A 100 8.85 -2.70 4.39
N ILE A 101 9.90 -2.53 3.58
CA ILE A 101 10.28 -3.47 2.52
C ILE A 101 11.71 -3.89 2.80
N GLU A 102 11.94 -5.19 2.88
CA GLU A 102 13.24 -5.75 3.27
C GLU A 102 13.50 -7.10 2.63
N LYS A 103 14.74 -7.58 2.75
CA LYS A 103 15.07 -8.98 2.45
C LYS A 103 14.20 -9.89 3.30
N ARG A 104 13.61 -10.90 2.66
CA ARG A 104 12.77 -11.89 3.36
C ARG A 104 13.52 -12.67 4.44
N THR A 105 14.82 -12.88 4.25
CA THR A 105 15.67 -13.67 5.14
C THR A 105 16.77 -12.83 5.76
N SER A 106 17.35 -13.34 6.85
CA SER A 106 18.54 -12.76 7.50
C SER A 106 19.59 -12.34 6.46
N PRO A 107 20.19 -11.14 6.59
CA PRO A 107 20.10 -10.21 7.72
C PRO A 107 18.92 -9.21 7.67
N TYR A 108 17.84 -9.51 6.95
CA TYR A 108 16.63 -8.65 6.88
C TYR A 108 16.93 -7.20 6.47
N THR A 109 17.88 -7.00 5.56
CA THR A 109 18.29 -5.66 5.11
C THR A 109 17.09 -4.86 4.61
N HIS A 110 16.80 -3.73 5.27
CA HIS A 110 15.73 -2.83 4.87
C HIS A 110 16.10 -2.07 3.60
N LEU A 111 15.21 -2.10 2.61
CA LEU A 111 15.24 -1.25 1.43
C LEU A 111 14.41 0.02 1.65
N PHE A 112 13.43 -0.09 2.56
CA PHE A 112 12.51 0.97 2.93
C PHE A 112 12.01 0.70 4.34
N ASP A 113 11.98 1.72 5.18
CA ASP A 113 11.36 1.72 6.51
C ASP A 113 10.81 3.12 6.80
N LYS A 114 9.51 3.19 7.10
CA LYS A 114 8.86 4.43 7.52
C LYS A 114 8.03 4.20 8.77
N ALA A 115 8.41 4.90 9.83
CA ALA A 115 7.61 5.08 11.02
C ALA A 115 6.45 6.06 10.74
N ILE A 116 5.24 5.66 11.13
CA ILE A 116 3.99 6.41 10.87
C ILE A 116 3.13 6.34 12.12
N THR A 117 2.67 7.48 12.63
CA THR A 117 1.56 7.52 13.59
C THR A 117 0.24 7.63 12.83
N LEU A 118 -0.62 6.62 12.97
CA LEU A 118 -1.92 6.59 12.30
C LEU A 118 -2.90 7.59 12.93
N THR A 119 -3.92 7.96 12.16
CA THR A 119 -5.02 8.82 12.63
C THR A 119 -6.33 8.03 12.69
N PRO A 120 -7.37 8.54 13.39
CA PRO A 120 -8.67 7.89 13.40
C PRO A 120 -9.40 7.90 12.04
N ALA A 121 -8.97 8.77 11.12
CA ALA A 121 -9.53 8.86 9.78
C ALA A 121 -8.71 8.01 8.80
N TRP A 122 -9.37 7.47 7.76
CA TRP A 122 -8.67 6.83 6.66
C TRP A 122 -7.71 7.82 6.00
N LYS A 123 -6.44 7.46 5.94
CA LYS A 123 -5.42 8.22 5.23
C LYS A 123 -4.74 7.34 4.19
N ASP A 124 -4.45 7.92 3.03
CA ASP A 124 -3.67 7.31 1.97
C ASP A 124 -2.18 7.48 2.26
N TYR A 125 -1.44 6.38 2.19
CA TYR A 125 0.01 6.34 2.33
C TYR A 125 0.60 5.74 1.07
N THR A 126 1.44 6.52 0.39
CA THR A 126 2.15 6.10 -0.81
C THR A 126 3.64 6.40 -0.65
N PHE A 127 4.47 5.40 -0.91
CA PHE A 127 5.91 5.51 -0.86
C PHE A 127 6.54 4.91 -2.11
N THR A 128 7.63 5.52 -2.55
CA THR A 128 8.39 5.03 -3.70
C THR A 128 9.81 4.74 -3.25
N THR A 129 10.36 3.59 -3.65
CA THR A 129 11.76 3.25 -3.40
C THR A 129 12.39 2.60 -4.62
N ARG A 130 13.71 2.72 -4.73
CA ARG A 130 14.50 2.10 -5.79
C ARG A 130 15.17 0.84 -5.25
N ILE A 131 15.06 -0.24 -6.01
CA ILE A 131 15.63 -1.53 -5.67
C ILE A 131 17.16 -1.50 -5.87
N PRO A 132 17.98 -1.67 -4.83
CA PRO A 132 19.44 -1.48 -4.93
C PRO A 132 20.16 -2.66 -5.61
N SER A 133 19.55 -3.84 -5.61
CA SER A 133 20.14 -5.08 -6.14
C SER A 133 19.05 -5.99 -6.67
N ALA A 134 19.38 -6.93 -7.56
CA ALA A 134 18.38 -7.84 -8.08
C ALA A 134 17.91 -8.81 -6.98
N TYR A 135 16.60 -9.04 -6.91
CA TYR A 135 15.98 -10.02 -6.03
C TYR A 135 15.16 -11.01 -6.85
N GLY A 136 15.36 -12.29 -6.59
CA GLY A 136 14.55 -13.36 -7.16
C GLY A 136 13.12 -13.38 -6.60
N PRO A 137 12.28 -14.32 -7.06
CA PRO A 137 10.91 -14.44 -6.56
C PRO A 137 10.94 -14.71 -5.05
N ARG A 138 10.09 -14.00 -4.30
CA ARG A 138 10.02 -14.09 -2.83
C ARG A 138 11.34 -13.74 -2.11
N GLY A 139 12.24 -13.02 -2.77
CA GLY A 139 13.49 -12.53 -2.17
C GLY A 139 13.29 -11.34 -1.22
N LEU A 140 12.18 -10.62 -1.39
CA LEU A 140 11.75 -9.51 -0.53
C LEU A 140 10.42 -9.84 0.16
N ALA A 141 10.17 -9.16 1.28
CA ALA A 141 8.88 -9.11 1.94
C ALA A 141 8.50 -7.66 2.23
N ALA A 142 7.20 -7.37 2.17
CA ALA A 142 6.60 -6.15 2.70
C ALA A 142 6.02 -6.46 4.08
N ARG A 143 6.27 -5.59 5.05
CA ARG A 143 5.83 -5.76 6.43
C ARG A 143 5.17 -4.50 6.97
N LEU A 144 4.13 -4.69 7.77
CA LEU A 144 3.50 -3.66 8.58
C LEU A 144 3.67 -4.05 10.05
N GLN A 145 4.68 -3.48 10.70
CA GLN A 145 4.99 -3.75 12.11
C GLN A 145 4.12 -2.86 12.99
N VAL A 146 3.35 -3.48 13.88
CA VAL A 146 2.23 -2.84 14.59
C VAL A 146 2.29 -3.01 16.11
N GLY A 147 3.32 -3.68 16.64
CA GLY A 147 3.36 -4.11 18.04
C GLY A 147 3.70 -3.05 19.08
N GLN A 148 3.83 -1.77 18.70
CA GLN A 148 4.29 -0.70 19.59
C GLN A 148 3.23 -0.25 20.60
N GLN A 149 1.95 -0.37 20.27
CA GLN A 149 0.85 0.11 21.11
C GLN A 149 -0.36 -0.81 21.01
N ALA A 150 -1.13 -0.92 22.09
CA ALA A 150 -2.39 -1.66 22.10
C ALA A 150 -3.45 -0.88 21.32
N GLY A 151 -4.44 -1.58 20.79
CA GLY A 151 -5.57 -0.97 20.09
C GLY A 151 -5.87 -1.59 18.74
N ILE A 152 -6.65 -0.87 17.95
CA ILE A 152 -7.17 -1.34 16.66
C ILE A 152 -6.46 -0.58 15.53
N ILE A 153 -6.00 -1.34 14.56
CA ILE A 153 -5.37 -0.84 13.35
C ILE A 153 -6.10 -1.48 12.17
N GLU A 154 -6.49 -0.66 11.20
CA GLU A 154 -7.19 -1.12 10.01
C GLU A 154 -6.41 -0.71 8.77
N PHE A 155 -6.28 -1.65 7.83
CA PHE A 155 -5.66 -1.45 6.54
C PHE A 155 -6.62 -1.87 5.42
N LYS A 156 -6.53 -1.21 4.26
CA LYS A 156 -7.17 -1.67 3.02
C LYS A 156 -6.40 -1.18 1.80
N SER A 157 -6.71 -1.77 0.65
CA SER A 157 -6.10 -1.41 -0.64
C SER A 157 -4.56 -1.48 -0.58
N ILE A 158 -4.02 -2.46 0.14
CA ILE A 158 -2.57 -2.63 0.24
C ILE A 158 -2.07 -3.18 -1.10
N SER A 159 -1.18 -2.45 -1.76
CA SER A 159 -0.65 -2.83 -3.06
C SER A 159 0.81 -2.43 -3.20
N MET A 160 1.54 -3.12 -4.08
CA MET A 160 2.85 -2.67 -4.49
C MET A 160 2.97 -2.79 -5.99
N THR A 161 3.27 -1.70 -6.68
CA THR A 161 3.36 -1.68 -8.14
C THR A 161 4.76 -1.34 -8.60
N LYS A 162 5.22 -1.94 -9.70
CA LYS A 162 6.43 -1.49 -10.38
C LYS A 162 6.18 -0.15 -11.07
N GLY A 163 7.08 0.81 -10.88
CA GLY A 163 7.07 2.11 -11.56
C GLY A 163 7.78 2.09 -12.91
#